data_AF-A0A5J5EME4-F1
#
_entry.id   AF-A0A5J5EME4-F1
#
_cell.length_a   1.000
_cell.length_b   1.000
_cell.length_c   1.000
_cell.angle_alpha   90.00
_cell.angle_beta   90.00
_cell.angle_gamma   90.00
#
_symmetry.space_group_name_H-M   'P 1'
#
loop_
_entity.id
_entity.type
_entity.pdbx_description
1 polymer ?
#
loop_
_entity_poly.entity_id
_entity_poly.type
_entity_poly.pdbx_seq_one_letter_code
_entity_poly.pdbx_strand_id
1 'polypeptide(L)'
;MALYLLSHGASLSARCPFWLTFPLHVAVYSGYCTMVQLLLDCGADVNAGLSSGNNWSSNTGTTPLHIAARVGSPEMIQLLIEYGADVYAVASITGRTPLHIACARGDAEIIRLLILNGAPIHSSTKNRILYICSSLDRVAIVHMLLEYGGDVNATSGEANNKTLLHRAAGGSRNRGSPKMVELLIKCGADVAAADWKGKTPLHLACRNIVSKPLDEDYPGDAAKRRRDNMEVVRLLIANGAPLNAVDPSVGFTPLHTVCWGAVFGHYEKRGECMEAAKVLILSGAKLDVPSKEGKTALDILDEGRKRMSAWSSGYWFTACWFWCVKASGLKGSRLPGRATRPRCLPSTAALGEDQ
;
A
#
# COMPACT_ATOMS: atom_id res chain seq x y z
N MET A 1 -43.52 -20.56 13.36
CA MET A 1 -42.65 -21.13 14.42
C MET A 1 -42.06 -20.04 15.32
N ALA A 2 -41.29 -19.07 14.82
CA ALA A 2 -40.69 -18.01 15.65
C ALA A 2 -41.73 -17.21 16.48
N LEU A 3 -42.81 -16.73 15.84
CA LEU A 3 -43.94 -16.07 16.53
C LEU A 3 -44.53 -16.92 17.66
N TYR A 4 -44.69 -18.21 17.41
CA TYR A 4 -45.23 -19.16 18.38
C TYR A 4 -44.28 -19.32 19.57
N LEU A 5 -42.98 -19.44 19.34
CA LEU A 5 -42.00 -19.54 20.44
C LEU A 5 -41.97 -18.26 21.28
N LEU A 6 -41.99 -17.09 20.65
CA LEU A 6 -42.00 -15.80 21.35
C LEU A 6 -43.28 -15.59 22.16
N SER A 7 -44.45 -15.97 21.63
CA SER A 7 -45.72 -15.89 22.36
C SER A 7 -45.79 -16.87 23.55
N HIS A 8 -44.92 -17.87 23.60
CA HIS A 8 -44.80 -18.84 24.69
C HIS A 8 -43.56 -18.57 25.58
N GLY A 9 -43.05 -17.33 25.59
CA GLY A 9 -42.01 -16.89 26.53
C GLY A 9 -40.58 -17.27 26.15
N ALA A 10 -40.30 -17.59 24.87
CA ALA A 10 -38.93 -17.80 24.43
C ALA A 10 -38.08 -16.53 24.66
N SER A 11 -36.91 -16.71 25.27
CA SER A 11 -36.01 -15.60 25.59
C SER A 11 -35.31 -15.05 24.34
N LEU A 12 -35.47 -13.74 24.10
CA LEU A 12 -34.73 -12.99 23.08
C LEU A 12 -33.24 -12.85 23.41
N SER A 13 -32.88 -13.01 24.69
CA SER A 13 -31.50 -12.95 25.17
C SER A 13 -30.84 -14.33 25.30
N ALA A 14 -31.50 -15.39 24.82
CA ALA A 14 -30.95 -16.76 24.91
C ALA A 14 -29.61 -16.84 24.17
N ARG A 15 -28.60 -17.41 24.82
CA ARG A 15 -27.26 -17.57 24.24
C ARG A 15 -27.06 -19.02 23.80
N CYS A 16 -26.60 -19.24 22.57
CA CYS A 16 -26.21 -20.59 22.17
C CYS A 16 -24.88 -21.01 22.84
N PRO A 17 -24.72 -22.27 23.28
CA PRO A 17 -23.52 -22.71 24.02
C PRO A 17 -22.20 -22.64 23.24
N PHE A 18 -22.24 -22.78 21.91
CA PHE A 18 -21.02 -22.87 21.07
C PHE A 18 -20.46 -21.50 20.66
N TRP A 19 -21.32 -20.51 20.42
CA TRP A 19 -20.93 -19.20 19.88
C TRP A 19 -21.36 -18.03 20.76
N LEU A 20 -22.13 -18.29 21.83
CA LEU A 20 -22.74 -17.28 22.70
C LEU A 20 -23.52 -16.22 21.92
N THR A 21 -24.14 -16.63 20.81
CA THR A 21 -24.93 -15.76 19.91
C THR A 21 -26.38 -15.67 20.35
N PHE A 22 -26.93 -14.45 20.23
CA PHE A 22 -28.35 -14.19 20.41
C PHE A 22 -29.14 -14.54 19.14
N PRO A 23 -30.46 -14.85 19.23
CA PRO A 23 -31.31 -15.08 18.06
C PRO A 23 -31.19 -14.00 16.99
N LEU A 24 -31.08 -12.74 17.41
CA LEU A 24 -30.89 -11.59 16.53
C LEU A 24 -29.60 -11.69 15.70
N HIS A 25 -28.48 -12.15 16.27
CA HIS A 25 -27.22 -12.29 15.55
C HIS A 25 -27.30 -13.35 14.47
N VAL A 26 -27.99 -14.46 14.75
CA VAL A 26 -28.18 -15.54 13.78
C VAL A 26 -29.08 -15.08 12.65
N ALA A 27 -30.19 -14.40 12.96
CA ALA A 27 -31.10 -13.85 11.96
C ALA A 27 -30.39 -12.83 11.03
N VAL A 28 -29.55 -11.96 11.58
CA VAL A 28 -28.73 -11.01 10.81
C VAL A 28 -27.67 -11.73 9.98
N TYR A 29 -26.97 -12.72 10.54
CA TYR A 29 -25.96 -13.50 9.80
C TYR A 29 -26.57 -14.25 8.61
N SER A 30 -27.78 -14.78 8.78
CA SER A 30 -28.53 -15.49 7.73
C SER A 30 -29.20 -14.57 6.71
N GLY A 31 -29.23 -13.25 6.94
CA GLY A 31 -29.86 -12.29 6.03
C GLY A 31 -31.39 -12.28 6.07
N TYR A 32 -32.02 -12.77 7.13
CA TYR A 32 -33.48 -12.84 7.23
C TYR A 32 -34.09 -11.55 7.77
N CYS A 33 -34.23 -10.52 6.93
CA CYS A 33 -34.72 -9.19 7.32
C CYS A 33 -36.07 -9.24 8.05
N THR A 34 -37.03 -10.03 7.58
CA THR A 34 -38.35 -10.19 8.24
C THR A 34 -38.23 -10.78 9.65
N MET A 35 -37.29 -11.70 9.87
CA MET A 35 -37.05 -12.27 11.19
C MET A 35 -36.35 -11.25 12.11
N VAL A 36 -35.44 -10.45 11.55
CA VAL A 36 -34.75 -9.38 12.28
C VAL A 36 -35.76 -8.33 12.75
N GLN A 37 -36.62 -7.84 11.85
CA GLN A 37 -37.69 -6.91 12.17
C GLN A 37 -38.57 -7.45 13.32
N LEU A 38 -39.02 -8.70 13.19
CA LEU A 38 -39.88 -9.34 14.18
C LEU A 38 -39.22 -9.47 15.55
N LEU A 39 -37.93 -9.83 15.60
CA LEU A 39 -37.18 -9.92 16.85
C LEU A 39 -37.01 -8.53 17.49
N LEU A 40 -36.73 -7.50 16.70
CA LEU A 40 -36.61 -6.12 17.16
C LEU A 40 -37.95 -5.55 17.65
N ASP A 41 -39.05 -5.82 16.95
CA ASP A 41 -40.42 -5.45 17.35
C ASP A 41 -40.81 -6.08 18.68
N CYS A 42 -40.31 -7.29 18.97
CA CYS A 42 -40.50 -7.97 20.25
C CYS A 42 -39.55 -7.46 21.36
N GLY A 43 -38.73 -6.44 21.10
CA GLY A 43 -37.84 -5.82 22.08
C GLY A 43 -36.46 -6.48 22.18
N ALA A 44 -35.97 -7.15 21.14
CA ALA A 44 -34.59 -7.61 21.13
C ALA A 44 -33.63 -6.42 21.16
N ASP A 45 -32.58 -6.52 21.97
CA ASP A 45 -31.54 -5.49 22.03
C ASP A 45 -30.73 -5.45 20.73
N VAL A 46 -30.94 -4.39 19.95
CA VAL A 46 -30.25 -4.12 18.68
C VAL A 46 -28.73 -3.97 18.85
N ASN A 47 -28.28 -3.61 20.05
CA ASN A 47 -26.88 -3.38 20.41
C ASN A 47 -26.29 -4.52 21.22
N ALA A 48 -26.98 -5.66 21.30
CA ALA A 48 -26.52 -6.83 22.04
C ALA A 48 -25.10 -7.21 21.58
N GLY A 49 -24.11 -7.06 22.47
CA GLY A 49 -22.74 -7.46 22.18
C GLY A 49 -22.54 -8.95 22.46
N LEU A 50 -21.94 -9.68 21.52
CA LEU A 50 -21.49 -11.04 21.78
C LEU A 50 -20.48 -11.05 22.93
N SER A 51 -20.78 -11.74 24.02
CA SER A 51 -19.82 -11.97 25.11
C SER A 51 -19.19 -13.34 24.91
N SER A 52 -17.87 -13.42 24.87
CA SER A 52 -17.20 -14.71 24.97
C SER A 52 -16.99 -15.06 26.44
N GLY A 53 -17.39 -16.26 26.85
CA GLY A 53 -17.12 -16.79 28.19
C GLY A 53 -15.64 -17.05 28.44
N ASN A 54 -14.81 -17.00 27.39
CA ASN A 54 -13.36 -16.91 27.50
C ASN A 54 -12.88 -15.56 26.93
N ASN A 55 -12.01 -14.88 27.65
CA ASN A 55 -11.38 -13.60 27.30
C ASN A 55 -10.47 -13.65 26.06
N TRP A 56 -10.50 -14.73 25.27
CA TRP A 56 -9.61 -15.00 24.14
C TRP A 56 -10.31 -15.01 22.77
N SER A 57 -11.65 -14.97 22.71
CA SER A 57 -12.36 -15.00 21.42
C SER A 57 -12.41 -13.63 20.74
N SER A 58 -12.01 -13.60 19.47
CA SER A 58 -11.99 -12.44 18.57
C SER A 58 -13.36 -11.82 18.28
N ASN A 59 -14.45 -12.42 18.76
CA ASN A 59 -15.82 -11.97 18.52
C ASN A 59 -16.45 -11.24 19.73
N THR A 60 -15.71 -11.05 20.82
CA THR A 60 -16.19 -10.27 21.98
C THR A 60 -16.60 -8.84 21.57
N GLY A 61 -17.77 -8.38 22.03
CA GLY A 61 -18.31 -7.05 21.70
C GLY A 61 -18.84 -6.90 20.26
N THR A 62 -18.94 -7.98 19.48
CA THR A 62 -19.55 -7.92 18.15
C THR A 62 -21.05 -7.67 18.28
N THR A 63 -21.56 -6.61 17.64
CA THR A 63 -23.00 -6.29 17.61
C THR A 63 -23.67 -6.82 16.33
N PRO A 64 -25.01 -6.86 16.25
CA PRO A 64 -25.73 -7.15 15.00
C PRO A 64 -25.25 -6.30 13.82
N LEU A 65 -24.97 -5.01 14.04
CA LEU A 65 -24.48 -4.10 13.00
C LEU A 65 -23.10 -4.50 12.43
N HIS A 66 -22.21 -5.05 13.28
CA HIS A 66 -20.94 -5.62 12.80
C HIS A 66 -21.16 -6.83 11.89
N ILE A 67 -22.13 -7.68 12.23
CA ILE A 67 -22.47 -8.85 11.41
C ILE A 67 -23.09 -8.41 10.09
N ALA A 68 -24.01 -7.45 10.10
CA ALA A 68 -24.63 -6.93 8.88
C ALA A 68 -23.58 -6.33 7.94
N ALA A 69 -22.63 -5.54 8.47
CA ALA A 69 -21.48 -5.05 7.73
C ALA A 69 -20.61 -6.19 7.18
N ARG A 70 -20.43 -7.29 7.93
CA ARG A 70 -19.68 -8.47 7.49
C ARG A 70 -20.39 -9.29 6.42
N VAL A 71 -21.71 -9.40 6.48
CA VAL A 71 -22.52 -10.14 5.49
C VAL A 71 -22.59 -9.35 4.19
N GLY A 72 -22.73 -8.02 4.29
CA GLY A 72 -22.82 -7.14 3.14
C GLY A 72 -24.25 -6.91 2.67
N SER A 73 -25.20 -6.70 3.59
CA SER A 73 -26.58 -6.34 3.24
C SER A 73 -26.86 -4.87 3.63
N PRO A 74 -26.96 -3.97 2.63
CA PRO A 74 -27.36 -2.58 2.86
C PRO A 74 -28.72 -2.47 3.54
N GLU A 75 -29.69 -3.31 3.16
CA GLU A 75 -31.05 -3.34 3.70
C GLU A 75 -31.03 -3.69 5.19
N MET A 76 -30.22 -4.68 5.57
CA MET A 76 -30.06 -5.09 6.96
C MET A 76 -29.42 -3.98 7.81
N ILE A 77 -28.46 -3.24 7.24
CA ILE A 77 -27.80 -2.13 7.93
C ILE A 77 -28.79 -1.00 8.15
N GLN A 78 -29.56 -0.64 7.12
CA GLN A 78 -30.59 0.38 7.23
C GLN A 78 -31.63 0.00 8.29
N LEU A 79 -32.13 -1.24 8.24
CA LEU A 79 -33.06 -1.76 9.25
C LEU A 79 -32.49 -1.66 10.67
N LEU A 80 -31.26 -2.11 10.90
CA LEU A 80 -30.66 -2.04 12.23
C LEU A 80 -30.47 -0.59 12.71
N ILE A 81 -30.06 0.32 11.83
CA ILE A 81 -29.90 1.74 12.15
C ILE A 81 -31.25 2.40 12.49
N GLU A 82 -32.32 2.08 11.76
CA GLU A 82 -33.67 2.58 12.04
C GLU A 82 -34.16 2.18 13.44
N TYR A 83 -33.73 1.03 13.95
CA TYR A 83 -34.00 0.56 15.31
C TYR A 83 -32.99 1.05 16.36
N GLY A 84 -32.10 1.99 16.02
CA GLY A 84 -31.16 2.60 16.96
C GLY A 84 -29.86 1.81 17.17
N ALA A 85 -29.41 1.05 16.17
CA ALA A 85 -28.09 0.43 16.23
C ALA A 85 -26.97 1.47 16.38
N ASP A 86 -26.06 1.21 17.32
CA ASP A 86 -24.90 2.05 17.58
C ASP A 86 -23.84 1.88 16.49
N VAL A 87 -23.72 2.91 15.64
CA VAL A 87 -22.69 2.99 14.59
C VAL A 87 -21.27 3.17 15.13
N TYR A 88 -21.14 3.58 16.40
CA TYR A 88 -19.86 3.73 17.12
C TYR A 88 -19.42 2.44 17.81
N ALA A 89 -20.23 1.40 17.78
CA ALA A 89 -19.95 0.15 18.48
C ALA A 89 -18.56 -0.39 18.12
N VAL A 90 -17.82 -0.81 19.14
CA VAL A 90 -16.45 -1.31 18.98
C VAL A 90 -16.40 -2.78 19.39
N ALA A 91 -16.13 -3.67 18.43
CA ALA A 91 -15.80 -5.06 18.72
C ALA A 91 -14.38 -5.17 19.31
N SER A 92 -14.26 -5.92 20.40
CA SER A 92 -13.07 -6.05 21.26
C SER A 92 -11.88 -6.77 20.58
N ILE A 93 -10.73 -6.80 21.27
CA ILE A 93 -9.36 -7.22 20.90
C ILE A 93 -8.75 -6.51 19.69
N THR A 94 -9.53 -6.27 18.63
CA THR A 94 -9.09 -5.59 17.41
C THR A 94 -9.54 -4.14 17.32
N GLY A 95 -10.51 -3.75 18.16
CA GLY A 95 -11.11 -2.41 18.20
C GLY A 95 -11.74 -1.99 16.87
N ARG A 96 -12.37 -2.95 16.20
CA ARG A 96 -13.02 -2.73 14.90
C ARG A 96 -14.44 -2.23 15.09
N THR A 97 -14.84 -1.25 14.29
CA THR A 97 -16.22 -0.76 14.16
C THR A 97 -16.91 -1.42 12.96
N PRO A 98 -18.24 -1.29 12.80
CA PRO A 98 -18.93 -1.76 11.59
C PRO A 98 -18.33 -1.17 10.30
N LEU A 99 -17.93 0.10 10.33
CA LEU A 99 -17.26 0.78 9.20
C LEU A 99 -15.94 0.09 8.82
N HIS A 100 -15.12 -0.35 9.79
CA HIS A 100 -13.90 -1.10 9.50
C HIS A 100 -14.17 -2.38 8.71
N ILE A 101 -15.23 -3.10 9.06
CA ILE A 101 -15.59 -4.36 8.42
C ILE A 101 -16.09 -4.09 6.99
N ALA A 102 -16.94 -3.09 6.80
CA ALA A 102 -17.41 -2.67 5.48
C ALA A 102 -16.26 -2.25 4.55
N CYS A 103 -15.32 -1.46 5.06
CA CYS A 103 -14.11 -1.03 4.37
C CYS A 103 -13.17 -2.19 3.99
N ALA A 104 -13.03 -3.19 4.87
CA ALA A 104 -12.23 -4.38 4.59
C ALA A 104 -12.86 -5.26 3.48
N ARG A 105 -14.20 -5.34 3.44
CA ARG A 105 -14.93 -6.05 2.38
C ARG A 105 -14.84 -5.34 1.04
N GLY A 106 -14.88 -4.01 1.08
CA GLY A 106 -14.81 -3.18 -0.10
C GLY A 106 -16.16 -2.71 -0.62
N ASP A 107 -17.19 -2.70 0.23
CA ASP A 107 -18.57 -2.43 -0.16
C ASP A 107 -18.92 -0.95 -0.05
N ALA A 108 -18.86 -0.24 -1.18
CA ALA A 108 -19.02 1.21 -1.26
C ALA A 108 -20.39 1.69 -0.76
N GLU A 109 -21.44 0.91 -0.95
CA GLU A 109 -22.80 1.32 -0.56
C GLU A 109 -22.96 1.29 0.95
N ILE A 110 -22.50 0.21 1.58
CA ILE A 110 -22.52 0.08 3.04
C ILE A 110 -21.66 1.15 3.70
N ILE A 111 -20.50 1.45 3.12
CA ILE A 111 -19.60 2.49 3.64
C ILE A 111 -20.31 3.85 3.61
N ARG A 112 -20.99 4.19 2.50
CA ARG A 112 -21.80 5.41 2.41
C ARG A 112 -22.90 5.44 3.46
N LEU A 113 -23.69 4.37 3.58
CA LEU A 113 -24.78 4.28 4.56
C LEU A 113 -24.27 4.50 5.99
N LEU A 114 -23.18 3.85 6.37
CA LEU A 114 -22.60 4.00 7.71
C LEU A 114 -22.10 5.43 7.96
N ILE A 115 -21.38 6.04 7.00
CA ILE A 115 -20.85 7.41 7.15
C ILE A 115 -22.00 8.44 7.22
N LEU A 116 -23.02 8.31 6.37
CA LEU A 116 -24.18 9.21 6.38
C LEU A 116 -24.98 9.13 7.69
N ASN A 117 -24.94 7.98 8.36
CA ASN A 117 -25.53 7.79 9.70
C ASN A 117 -24.56 8.10 10.85
N GLY A 118 -23.46 8.81 10.58
CA GLY A 118 -22.56 9.34 11.61
C GLY A 118 -21.45 8.38 12.05
N ALA A 119 -21.19 7.27 11.34
CA ALA A 119 -20.10 6.39 11.70
C ALA A 119 -18.74 7.14 11.67
N PRO A 120 -17.90 7.03 12.71
CA PRO A 120 -16.66 7.78 12.79
C PRO A 120 -15.63 7.22 11.80
N ILE A 121 -15.16 8.09 10.90
CA ILE A 121 -14.01 7.78 10.03
C ILE A 121 -12.71 7.74 10.85
N HIS A 122 -12.65 8.58 11.88
CA HIS A 122 -11.55 8.71 12.84
C HIS A 122 -11.86 8.00 14.15
N SER A 123 -12.05 6.69 14.14
CA SER A 123 -12.24 5.96 15.40
C SER A 123 -10.94 5.92 16.22
N SER A 124 -11.07 5.94 17.55
CA SER A 124 -9.99 5.87 18.54
C SER A 124 -8.99 4.72 18.33
N THR A 125 -9.35 3.70 17.55
CA THR A 125 -8.43 2.77 16.89
C THR A 125 -7.68 3.39 15.70
N LYS A 126 -6.88 4.42 15.99
CA LYS A 126 -5.71 4.89 15.20
C LYS A 126 -5.83 4.73 13.68
N ASN A 127 -6.63 5.56 13.00
CA ASN A 127 -6.63 5.76 11.53
C ASN A 127 -6.53 4.49 10.63
N ARG A 128 -6.99 3.35 11.14
CA ARG A 128 -6.66 2.04 10.54
C ARG A 128 -7.48 1.76 9.29
N ILE A 129 -8.66 2.36 9.17
CA ILE A 129 -9.61 2.12 8.08
C ILE A 129 -9.01 2.53 6.73
N LEU A 130 -8.65 3.82 6.59
CA LEU A 130 -8.01 4.36 5.39
C LEU A 130 -6.76 3.58 5.01
N TYR A 131 -5.96 3.23 6.03
CA TYR A 131 -4.73 2.48 5.84
C TYR A 131 -4.97 1.05 5.34
N ILE A 132 -5.98 0.34 5.87
CA ILE A 132 -6.37 -0.99 5.39
C ILE A 132 -6.86 -0.89 3.94
N CYS A 133 -7.74 0.06 3.61
CA CYS A 133 -8.24 0.25 2.25
C CYS A 133 -7.12 0.56 1.26
N SER A 134 -6.17 1.43 1.64
CA SER A 134 -4.97 1.72 0.85
C SER A 134 -4.10 0.46 0.66
N SER A 135 -3.92 -0.35 1.71
CA SER A 135 -3.15 -1.60 1.65
C SER A 135 -3.77 -2.69 0.77
N LEU A 136 -5.07 -2.60 0.49
CA LEU A 136 -5.84 -3.50 -0.38
C LEU A 136 -6.08 -2.90 -1.77
N ASP A 137 -5.47 -1.75 -2.08
CA ASP A 137 -5.63 -1.00 -3.34
C ASP A 137 -7.08 -0.63 -3.68
N ARG A 138 -7.91 -0.41 -2.66
CA ARG A 138 -9.31 -0.03 -2.84
C ARG A 138 -9.43 1.46 -3.14
N VAL A 139 -8.93 1.89 -4.30
CA VAL A 139 -8.84 3.31 -4.73
C VAL A 139 -10.17 4.05 -4.55
N ALA A 140 -11.28 3.47 -5.01
CA ALA A 140 -12.61 4.10 -4.92
C ALA A 140 -13.08 4.33 -3.47
N ILE A 141 -12.72 3.44 -2.56
CA ILE A 141 -13.08 3.55 -1.15
C ILE A 141 -12.19 4.55 -0.44
N VAL A 142 -10.90 4.56 -0.77
CA VAL A 142 -9.99 5.59 -0.26
C VAL A 142 -10.45 6.97 -0.73
N HIS A 143 -10.84 7.13 -2.00
CA HIS A 143 -11.43 8.37 -2.51
C HIS A 143 -12.61 8.83 -1.64
N MET A 144 -13.58 7.94 -1.48
CA MET A 144 -14.79 8.20 -0.71
C MET A 144 -14.48 8.60 0.73
N LEU A 145 -13.63 7.84 1.42
CA LEU A 145 -13.27 8.14 2.80
C LEU A 145 -12.55 9.48 2.95
N LEU A 146 -11.73 9.89 1.97
CA LEU A 146 -11.09 11.21 1.96
C LEU A 146 -12.11 12.33 1.66
N GLU A 147 -13.08 12.11 0.77
CA GLU A 147 -14.17 13.06 0.51
C GLU A 147 -15.02 13.35 1.76
N TYR A 148 -15.24 12.34 2.61
CA TYR A 148 -15.95 12.50 3.88
C TYR A 148 -15.08 12.98 5.05
N GLY A 149 -13.88 13.52 4.79
CA GLY A 149 -13.02 14.14 5.81
C GLY A 149 -11.98 13.21 6.43
N GLY A 150 -11.64 12.12 5.74
CA GLY A 150 -10.51 11.26 6.09
C GLY A 150 -9.17 12.00 6.00
N ASP A 151 -8.26 11.71 6.93
CA ASP A 151 -6.93 12.32 6.95
C ASP A 151 -6.02 11.61 5.94
N VAL A 152 -5.67 12.31 4.86
CA VAL A 152 -4.76 11.81 3.81
C VAL A 152 -3.35 11.53 4.33
N ASN A 153 -2.94 12.22 5.40
CA ASN A 153 -1.62 12.09 6.03
C ASN A 153 -1.63 11.15 7.24
N ALA A 154 -2.75 10.46 7.45
CA ALA A 154 -2.87 9.46 8.49
C ALA A 154 -1.74 8.42 8.42
N THR A 155 -1.17 8.12 9.58
CA THR A 155 -0.18 7.07 9.73
C THR A 155 -0.81 5.76 10.19
N SER A 156 -0.09 4.66 9.97
CA SER A 156 -0.53 3.30 10.32
C SER A 156 -0.90 3.07 11.79
N GLY A 157 -0.50 3.97 12.70
CA GLY A 157 -0.60 3.78 14.14
C GLY A 157 0.26 2.63 14.69
N GLU A 158 1.07 1.98 13.84
CA GLU A 158 2.05 0.94 14.17
C GLU A 158 3.41 1.58 14.49
N ALA A 159 4.34 0.78 15.03
CA ALA A 159 5.72 1.21 15.28
C ALA A 159 6.46 1.75 14.02
N ASN A 160 5.92 1.49 12.82
CA ASN A 160 6.52 1.95 11.58
C ASN A 160 6.06 3.35 11.10
N ASN A 161 5.06 3.96 11.71
CA ASN A 161 4.56 5.30 11.39
C ASN A 161 4.45 5.64 9.88
N LYS A 162 4.05 4.66 9.04
CA LYS A 162 3.95 4.86 7.59
C LYS A 162 2.66 5.56 7.23
N THR A 163 2.73 6.62 6.43
CA THR A 163 1.54 7.28 5.83
C THR A 163 0.91 6.40 4.75
N LEU A 164 -0.31 6.77 4.30
CA LEU A 164 -0.95 6.15 3.14
C LEU A 164 -0.05 6.18 1.90
N LEU A 165 0.62 7.31 1.66
CA LEU A 165 1.49 7.49 0.51
C LEU A 165 2.71 6.55 0.54
N HIS A 166 3.29 6.29 1.72
CA HIS A 166 4.35 5.28 1.88
C HIS A 166 3.89 3.87 1.49
N ARG A 167 2.64 3.52 1.78
CA ARG A 167 2.08 2.21 1.42
C ARG A 167 1.70 2.12 -0.05
N ALA A 168 1.12 3.18 -0.61
CA ALA A 168 0.83 3.26 -2.04
C ALA A 168 2.11 3.18 -2.89
N ALA A 169 3.20 3.82 -2.44
CA ALA A 169 4.50 3.81 -3.10
C ALA A 169 5.31 2.51 -2.90
N GLY A 170 5.12 1.84 -1.75
CA GLY A 170 6.09 0.88 -1.21
C GLY A 170 5.53 -0.42 -0.61
N GLY A 171 4.22 -0.64 -0.65
CA GLY A 171 3.53 -1.69 0.08
C GLY A 171 3.79 -3.11 -0.44
N SER A 172 3.89 -4.09 0.46
CA SER A 172 4.20 -5.48 0.10
C SER A 172 3.14 -6.17 -0.76
N ARG A 173 1.85 -5.82 -0.60
CA ARG A 173 0.73 -6.43 -1.33
C ARG A 173 0.51 -5.82 -2.72
N ASN A 174 0.67 -4.49 -2.85
CA ASN A 174 0.33 -3.77 -4.10
C ASN A 174 1.54 -3.24 -4.87
N ARG A 175 2.76 -3.40 -4.33
CA ARG A 175 4.09 -3.03 -4.90
C ARG A 175 4.26 -1.67 -5.60
N GLY A 176 3.28 -0.78 -5.53
CA GLY A 176 3.26 0.48 -6.26
C GLY A 176 1.95 0.57 -7.04
N SER A 177 0.99 1.35 -6.55
CA SER A 177 -0.26 1.64 -7.27
C SER A 177 -0.22 3.09 -7.75
N PRO A 178 0.07 3.35 -9.04
CA PRO A 178 0.11 4.71 -9.58
C PRO A 178 -1.20 5.45 -9.33
N LYS A 179 -2.34 4.75 -9.51
CA LYS A 179 -3.67 5.32 -9.34
C LYS A 179 -3.95 5.71 -7.88
N MET A 180 -3.50 4.91 -6.92
CA MET A 180 -3.60 5.28 -5.50
C MET A 180 -2.67 6.45 -5.17
N VAL A 181 -1.45 6.46 -5.69
CA VAL A 181 -0.48 7.56 -5.47
C VAL A 181 -1.02 8.87 -6.04
N GLU A 182 -1.52 8.86 -7.27
CA GLU A 182 -2.13 10.01 -7.93
C GLU A 182 -3.31 10.56 -7.11
N LEU A 183 -4.21 9.69 -6.66
CA LEU A 183 -5.33 10.06 -5.81
C LEU A 183 -4.86 10.71 -4.50
N LEU A 184 -3.92 10.08 -3.79
CA LEU A 184 -3.43 10.59 -2.51
C LEU A 184 -2.76 11.96 -2.68
N ILE A 185 -1.93 12.11 -3.71
CA ILE A 185 -1.29 13.40 -4.03
C ILE A 185 -2.36 14.46 -4.35
N LYS A 186 -3.37 14.13 -5.16
CA LYS A 186 -4.48 15.05 -5.48
C LYS A 186 -5.26 15.47 -4.24
N CYS A 187 -5.38 14.59 -3.24
CA CYS A 187 -6.01 14.87 -1.95
C CYS A 187 -5.07 15.58 -0.95
N GLY A 188 -3.85 15.98 -1.34
CA GLY A 188 -2.93 16.75 -0.48
C GLY A 188 -2.02 15.89 0.40
N ALA A 189 -1.69 14.66 -0.01
CA ALA A 189 -0.71 13.85 0.70
C ALA A 189 0.67 14.51 0.73
N ASP A 190 1.31 14.51 1.90
CA ASP A 190 2.69 14.98 2.07
C ASP A 190 3.68 14.00 1.41
N VAL A 191 4.21 14.42 0.27
CA VAL A 191 5.22 13.69 -0.51
C VAL A 191 6.59 13.63 0.18
N ALA A 192 6.85 14.50 1.15
CA ALA A 192 8.08 14.58 1.90
C ALA A 192 8.02 13.86 3.26
N ALA A 193 6.83 13.37 3.63
CA ALA A 193 6.61 12.67 4.90
C ALA A 193 7.67 11.59 5.13
N ALA A 194 8.18 11.50 6.36
CA ALA A 194 9.18 10.51 6.74
C ALA A 194 8.53 9.42 7.60
N ASP A 195 8.76 8.14 7.27
CA ASP A 195 8.38 7.03 8.14
C ASP A 195 9.30 6.95 9.38
N TRP A 196 9.05 5.98 10.27
CA TRP A 196 9.86 5.79 11.48
C TRP A 196 11.37 5.58 11.24
N LYS A 197 11.77 5.14 10.05
CA LYS A 197 13.18 5.00 9.66
C LYS A 197 13.71 6.26 8.99
N GLY A 198 12.93 7.33 8.90
CA GLY A 198 13.28 8.52 8.13
C GLY A 198 13.17 8.34 6.61
N LYS A 199 12.51 7.28 6.13
CA LYS A 199 12.35 7.03 4.70
C LYS A 199 11.16 7.80 4.18
N THR A 200 11.32 8.46 3.04
CA THR A 200 10.22 9.10 2.31
C THR A 200 9.50 8.11 1.39
N PRO A 201 8.31 8.42 0.85
CA PRO A 201 7.64 7.57 -0.13
C PRO A 201 8.52 7.25 -1.34
N LEU A 202 9.35 8.21 -1.78
CA LEU A 202 10.29 8.02 -2.88
C LEU A 202 11.36 6.96 -2.58
N HIS A 203 11.87 6.90 -1.34
CA HIS A 203 12.78 5.82 -0.94
C HIS A 203 12.13 4.44 -1.09
N LEU A 204 10.85 4.33 -0.70
CA LEU A 204 10.14 3.05 -0.78
C LEU A 204 9.81 2.66 -2.23
N ALA A 205 9.43 3.63 -3.08
CA ALA A 205 9.24 3.42 -4.51
C ALA A 205 10.53 2.91 -5.18
N CYS A 206 11.66 3.56 -4.92
CA CYS A 206 12.97 3.14 -5.41
C CYS A 206 13.36 1.74 -4.91
N ARG A 207 13.12 1.43 -3.63
CA ARG A 207 13.37 0.10 -3.06
C ARG A 207 12.54 -0.99 -3.74
N ASN A 208 11.29 -0.70 -4.12
CA ASN A 208 10.42 -1.66 -4.81
C ASN A 208 10.92 -2.01 -6.22
N ILE A 209 11.64 -1.10 -6.89
CA ILE A 209 12.30 -1.39 -8.16
C ILE A 209 13.43 -2.41 -7.98
N VAL A 210 14.21 -2.24 -6.91
CA VAL A 210 15.38 -3.10 -6.60
C VAL A 210 14.96 -4.48 -6.09
N SER A 211 13.87 -4.57 -5.31
CA SER A 211 13.44 -5.81 -4.67
C SER A 211 12.94 -6.85 -5.68
N LYS A 212 13.38 -8.10 -5.49
CA LYS A 212 12.83 -9.27 -6.20
C LYS A 212 11.34 -9.46 -5.86
N PRO A 213 10.55 -10.05 -6.77
CA PRO A 213 9.22 -10.49 -6.42
C PRO A 213 9.26 -11.48 -5.26
N LEU A 214 8.43 -11.23 -4.25
CA LEU A 214 8.29 -12.12 -3.10
C LEU A 214 7.65 -13.46 -3.45
N ASP A 215 6.94 -13.60 -4.58
CA ASP A 215 6.24 -14.85 -4.91
C ASP A 215 6.31 -15.20 -6.39
N GLU A 216 6.52 -16.49 -6.66
CA GLU A 216 6.18 -17.21 -7.90
C GLU A 216 4.64 -17.41 -8.04
N ASP A 217 3.86 -17.15 -6.98
CA ASP A 217 2.41 -17.41 -6.89
C ASP A 217 1.48 -16.35 -7.50
N TYR A 218 2.01 -15.21 -7.97
CA TYR A 218 1.22 -14.23 -8.72
C TYR A 218 1.78 -14.09 -10.13
N PRO A 219 1.21 -14.80 -11.13
CA PRO A 219 1.52 -14.59 -12.53
C PRO A 219 0.88 -13.27 -13.00
N GLY A 220 1.29 -12.16 -12.39
CA GLY A 220 0.94 -10.82 -12.85
C GLY A 220 1.89 -10.41 -13.98
N ASP A 221 1.39 -9.62 -14.93
CA ASP A 221 2.20 -9.03 -16.00
C ASP A 221 3.39 -8.25 -15.40
N ALA A 222 4.56 -8.87 -15.43
CA ALA A 222 5.79 -8.27 -14.92
C ALA A 222 6.08 -6.94 -15.64
N ALA A 223 5.70 -6.80 -16.91
CA ALA A 223 5.84 -5.55 -17.65
C ALA A 223 4.90 -4.46 -17.13
N LYS A 224 3.63 -4.79 -16.84
CA LYS A 224 2.72 -3.87 -16.13
C LYS A 224 3.32 -3.40 -14.81
N ARG A 225 3.83 -4.31 -13.98
CA ARG A 225 4.43 -3.93 -12.70
C ARG A 225 5.68 -3.05 -12.86
N ARG A 226 6.51 -3.29 -13.88
CA ARG A 226 7.65 -2.42 -14.20
C ARG A 226 7.18 -0.99 -14.55
N ARG A 227 6.14 -0.89 -15.38
CA ARG A 227 5.53 0.40 -15.75
C ARG A 227 4.96 1.10 -14.51
N ASP A 228 4.16 0.39 -13.72
CA ASP A 228 3.52 0.93 -12.52
C ASP A 228 4.55 1.44 -11.50
N ASN A 229 5.63 0.68 -11.23
CA ASN A 229 6.69 1.10 -10.32
C ASN A 229 7.42 2.37 -10.80
N MET A 230 7.70 2.44 -12.11
CA MET A 230 8.35 3.61 -12.69
C MET A 230 7.42 4.82 -12.68
N GLU A 231 6.13 4.61 -12.94
CA GLU A 231 5.12 5.67 -12.92
C GLU A 231 4.96 6.25 -11.52
N VAL A 232 4.96 5.43 -10.47
CA VAL A 232 4.98 5.91 -9.08
C VAL A 232 6.19 6.81 -8.82
N VAL A 233 7.39 6.43 -9.28
CA VAL A 233 8.59 7.28 -9.14
C VAL A 233 8.40 8.61 -9.87
N ARG A 234 7.90 8.60 -11.11
CA ARG A 234 7.64 9.82 -11.89
C ARG A 234 6.60 10.72 -11.22
N LEU A 235 5.50 10.16 -10.74
CA LEU A 235 4.45 10.88 -10.02
C LEU A 235 4.98 11.56 -8.76
N LEU A 236 5.77 10.85 -7.95
CA LEU A 236 6.36 11.42 -6.73
C LEU A 236 7.32 12.57 -7.06
N ILE A 237 8.19 12.39 -8.06
CA ILE A 237 9.14 13.42 -8.49
C ILE A 237 8.42 14.65 -9.04
N ALA A 238 7.43 14.45 -9.92
CA ALA A 238 6.65 15.52 -10.53
C ALA A 238 5.90 16.37 -9.50
N ASN A 239 5.60 15.80 -8.33
CA ASN A 239 4.92 16.47 -7.23
C ASN A 239 5.86 16.91 -6.10
N GLY A 240 7.17 17.03 -6.37
CA GLY A 240 8.12 17.67 -5.44
C GLY A 240 8.69 16.75 -4.36
N ALA A 241 8.69 15.42 -4.56
CA ALA A 241 9.32 14.52 -3.61
C ALA A 241 10.82 14.86 -3.40
N PRO A 242 11.33 14.83 -2.16
CA PRO A 242 12.69 15.23 -1.86
C PRO A 242 13.71 14.21 -2.40
N LEU A 243 14.32 14.53 -3.54
CA LEU A 243 15.25 13.64 -4.26
C LEU A 243 16.52 13.29 -3.48
N ASN A 244 16.93 14.18 -2.58
CA ASN A 244 18.17 14.08 -1.80
C ASN A 244 17.90 13.85 -0.31
N ALA A 245 16.67 13.49 0.06
CA ALA A 245 16.40 13.05 1.42
C ALA A 245 17.28 11.84 1.73
N VAL A 246 17.85 11.82 2.94
CA VAL A 246 18.81 10.80 3.37
C VAL A 246 18.13 9.90 4.38
N ASP A 247 18.11 8.60 4.12
CA ASP A 247 17.74 7.58 5.10
C ASP A 247 18.70 7.64 6.30
N PRO A 248 18.24 8.06 7.50
CA PRO A 248 19.07 8.16 8.70
C PRO A 248 19.71 6.84 9.14
N SER A 249 19.25 5.68 8.69
CA SER A 249 19.83 4.39 9.10
C SER A 249 21.16 4.13 8.39
N VAL A 250 21.20 4.27 7.06
CA VAL A 250 22.36 3.94 6.20
C VAL A 250 23.00 5.15 5.52
N GLY A 251 22.36 6.31 5.54
CA GLY A 251 22.79 7.49 4.80
C GLY A 251 22.44 7.47 3.31
N PHE A 252 21.53 6.61 2.87
CA PHE A 252 21.22 6.45 1.46
C PHE A 252 20.15 7.45 1.02
N THR A 253 20.37 8.07 -0.14
CA THR A 253 19.31 8.75 -0.88
C THR A 253 18.52 7.76 -1.75
N PRO A 254 17.37 8.15 -2.33
CA PRO A 254 16.69 7.35 -3.34
C PRO A 254 17.63 6.95 -4.51
N LEU A 255 18.54 7.85 -4.91
CA LEU A 255 19.53 7.58 -5.95
C LEU A 255 20.52 6.48 -5.55
N HIS A 256 21.03 6.51 -4.31
CA HIS A 256 21.89 5.43 -3.79
C HIS A 256 21.20 4.07 -3.90
N THR A 257 19.90 4.01 -3.54
CA THR A 257 19.13 2.77 -3.53
C THR A 257 19.08 2.15 -4.93
N VAL A 258 18.73 2.92 -5.96
CA VAL A 258 18.63 2.41 -7.34
C VAL A 258 19.99 2.15 -7.96
N CYS A 259 21.01 2.98 -7.70
CA CYS A 259 22.38 2.72 -8.17
C CYS A 259 22.94 1.44 -7.56
N TRP A 260 22.71 1.21 -6.27
CA TRP A 260 23.10 -0.03 -5.60
C TRP A 260 22.40 -1.23 -6.23
N GLY A 261 21.09 -1.14 -6.46
CA GLY A 261 20.31 -2.19 -7.13
C GLY A 261 20.76 -2.48 -8.56
N ALA A 262 21.17 -1.45 -9.30
CA ALA A 262 21.70 -1.62 -10.66
C ALA A 262 23.04 -2.39 -10.66
N VAL A 263 23.91 -2.14 -9.68
CA VAL A 263 25.27 -2.70 -9.66
C VAL A 263 25.31 -4.06 -8.95
N PHE A 264 24.72 -4.14 -7.77
CA PHE A 264 24.80 -5.28 -6.86
C PHE A 264 23.49 -6.08 -6.74
N GLY A 265 22.38 -5.52 -7.25
CA GLY A 265 21.08 -6.18 -7.22
C GLY A 265 20.91 -7.23 -8.33
N HIS A 266 19.65 -7.63 -8.53
CA HIS A 266 19.31 -8.71 -9.45
C HIS A 266 19.47 -8.33 -10.91
N TYR A 267 20.00 -9.24 -11.72
CA TYR A 267 20.34 -9.00 -13.14
C TYR A 267 19.13 -8.50 -13.95
N GLU A 268 17.98 -9.12 -13.76
CA GLU A 268 16.72 -8.80 -14.43
C GLU A 268 16.17 -7.40 -14.08
N LYS A 269 16.62 -6.82 -12.96
CA LYS A 269 16.22 -5.48 -12.49
C LYS A 269 17.18 -4.37 -12.86
N ARG A 270 18.36 -4.68 -13.41
CA ARG A 270 19.37 -3.68 -13.75
C ARG A 270 18.85 -2.62 -14.73
N GLY A 271 18.11 -3.06 -15.75
CA GLY A 271 17.40 -2.19 -16.69
C GLY A 271 16.56 -1.12 -16.01
N GLU A 272 15.66 -1.57 -15.15
CA GLU A 272 14.72 -0.70 -14.40
C GLU A 272 15.45 0.20 -13.41
N CYS A 273 16.46 -0.31 -12.72
CA CYS A 273 17.24 0.46 -11.76
C CYS A 273 18.02 1.59 -12.44
N MET A 274 18.61 1.34 -13.61
CA MET A 274 19.31 2.38 -14.37
C MET A 274 18.35 3.41 -14.95
N GLU A 275 17.18 2.99 -15.44
CA GLU A 275 16.15 3.94 -15.88
C GLU A 275 15.66 4.81 -14.72
N ALA A 276 15.46 4.24 -13.52
CA ALA A 276 15.10 5.02 -12.34
C ALA A 276 16.21 6.00 -11.93
N ALA A 277 17.47 5.56 -11.96
CA ALA A 277 18.62 6.42 -11.70
C ALA A 277 18.69 7.58 -12.71
N LYS A 278 18.46 7.29 -13.99
CA LYS A 278 18.39 8.27 -15.08
C LYS A 278 17.35 9.34 -14.80
N VAL A 279 16.13 8.92 -14.45
CA VAL A 279 15.01 9.82 -14.12
C VAL A 279 15.35 10.70 -12.92
N LEU A 280 15.90 10.12 -11.85
CA LEU A 280 16.31 10.87 -10.66
C LEU A 280 17.38 11.93 -10.97
N ILE A 281 18.42 11.57 -11.74
CA ILE A 281 19.51 12.49 -12.10
C ILE A 281 18.99 13.65 -12.95
N LEU A 282 18.17 13.37 -13.97
CA LEU A 282 17.54 14.42 -14.79
C LEU A 282 16.65 15.36 -13.99
N SER A 283 16.07 14.85 -12.91
CA SER A 283 15.20 15.62 -12.03
C SER A 283 15.97 16.42 -10.97
N GLY A 284 17.31 16.31 -10.92
CA GLY A 284 18.16 17.08 -10.01
C GLY A 284 18.65 16.31 -8.77
N ALA A 285 18.59 14.98 -8.78
CA ALA A 285 19.22 14.19 -7.71
C ALA A 285 20.75 14.35 -7.74
N LYS A 286 21.33 14.60 -6.57
CA LYS A 286 22.77 14.82 -6.39
C LYS A 286 23.52 13.49 -6.32
N LEU A 287 24.60 13.38 -7.08
CA LEU A 287 25.46 12.18 -7.15
C LEU A 287 26.53 12.13 -6.05
N ASP A 288 26.83 13.28 -5.44
CA ASP A 288 27.95 13.52 -4.53
C ASP A 288 27.56 13.50 -3.05
N VAL A 289 26.29 13.23 -2.72
CA VAL A 289 25.83 13.08 -1.33
C VAL A 289 26.50 11.83 -0.73
N PRO A 290 27.23 11.94 0.39
CA PRO A 290 27.87 10.79 1.01
C PRO A 290 26.87 10.00 1.87
N SER A 291 26.94 8.67 1.78
CA SER A 291 26.33 7.77 2.76
C SER A 291 27.09 7.75 4.08
N LYS A 292 26.59 7.03 5.09
CA LYS A 292 27.31 6.87 6.37
C LYS A 292 28.66 6.15 6.23
N GLU A 293 28.82 5.32 5.21
CA GLU A 293 30.10 4.68 4.87
C GLU A 293 31.02 5.58 4.03
N GLY A 294 30.63 6.84 3.79
CA GLY A 294 31.36 7.77 2.93
C GLY A 294 31.25 7.51 1.43
N LYS A 295 30.57 6.44 1.01
CA LYS A 295 30.32 6.14 -0.41
C LYS A 295 29.21 7.01 -0.96
N THR A 296 29.44 7.60 -2.12
CA THR A 296 28.44 8.36 -2.88
C THR A 296 27.76 7.49 -3.94
N ALA A 297 26.67 7.98 -4.54
CA ALA A 297 26.03 7.30 -5.66
C ALA A 297 26.97 7.20 -6.88
N LEU A 298 27.85 8.20 -7.06
CA LEU A 298 28.89 8.16 -8.09
C LEU A 298 29.88 7.02 -7.84
N ASP A 299 30.33 6.82 -6.61
CA ASP A 299 31.30 5.76 -6.27
C ASP A 299 30.69 4.37 -6.51
N ILE A 300 29.39 4.19 -6.22
CA ILE A 300 28.66 2.95 -6.52
C ILE A 300 28.65 2.69 -8.04
N LEU A 301 28.35 3.71 -8.83
CA LEU A 301 28.32 3.60 -10.29
C LEU A 301 29.72 3.33 -10.88
N ASP A 302 30.77 3.92 -10.33
CA ASP A 302 32.17 3.69 -10.72
C ASP A 302 32.62 2.25 -10.43
N GLU A 303 32.26 1.72 -9.27
CA GLU A 303 32.51 0.33 -8.91
C GLU A 303 31.81 -0.63 -9.89
N GLY A 304 30.55 -0.34 -10.24
CA GLY A 304 29.80 -1.09 -11.24
C GLY A 304 30.46 -1.08 -12.62
N ARG A 305 30.98 0.08 -13.04
CA ARG A 305 31.73 0.22 -14.30
C ARG A 305 32.97 -0.68 -14.32
N LYS A 306 33.78 -0.68 -13.26
CA LYS A 306 35.00 -1.50 -13.16
C LYS A 306 34.71 -3.00 -13.20
N ARG A 307 33.64 -3.43 -12.52
CA ARG A 307 33.22 -4.84 -12.52
C ARG A 307 32.73 -5.32 -13.88
N MET A 308 31.98 -4.47 -14.59
CA MET A 308 31.34 -4.86 -15.85
C MET A 308 32.20 -4.65 -17.09
N SER A 309 33.32 -3.91 -17.02
CA SER A 309 34.34 -3.96 -18.07
C SER A 309 34.99 -5.34 -18.23
N ALA A 310 34.85 -6.21 -17.23
CA ALA A 310 35.31 -7.61 -17.29
C ALA A 310 34.25 -8.58 -17.86
N TRP A 311 33.03 -8.11 -18.19
CA TRP A 311 31.91 -8.94 -18.65
C TRP A 311 31.49 -8.51 -20.06
N SER A 312 31.07 -9.46 -20.91
CA SER A 312 30.67 -9.22 -22.31
C SER A 312 29.47 -8.28 -22.48
N SER A 313 28.71 -8.01 -21.41
CA SER A 313 27.57 -7.07 -21.38
C SER A 313 27.93 -5.63 -20.93
N GLY A 314 29.22 -5.31 -20.75
CA GLY A 314 29.70 -4.03 -20.21
C GLY A 314 29.36 -2.77 -21.02
N TYR A 315 28.99 -2.90 -22.30
CA TYR A 315 28.68 -1.77 -23.18
C TYR A 315 27.45 -0.97 -22.76
N TRP A 316 26.38 -1.65 -22.32
CA TRP A 316 25.15 -0.96 -21.93
C TRP A 316 25.33 -0.18 -20.61
N PHE A 317 26.08 -0.75 -19.65
CA PHE A 317 26.38 -0.08 -18.39
C PHE A 317 27.35 1.08 -18.53
N THR A 318 28.39 0.92 -19.34
CA THR A 318 29.34 2.01 -19.61
C THR A 318 28.65 3.17 -20.32
N ALA A 319 27.75 2.91 -21.28
CA ALA A 319 26.95 3.95 -21.92
C ALA A 319 26.03 4.67 -20.92
N CYS A 320 25.31 3.92 -20.08
CA CYS A 320 24.44 4.53 -19.07
C CYS A 320 25.22 5.31 -18.01
N TRP A 321 26.40 4.84 -17.61
CA TRP A 321 27.31 5.55 -16.70
C TRP A 321 27.77 6.88 -17.30
N PHE A 322 28.32 6.85 -18.53
CA PHE A 322 28.78 8.06 -19.20
C PHE A 322 27.66 9.08 -19.35
N TRP A 323 26.46 8.59 -19.64
CA TRP A 323 25.28 9.44 -19.73
C TRP A 323 24.91 10.05 -18.36
N CYS A 324 24.86 9.27 -17.29
CA CYS A 324 24.54 9.75 -15.95
C CYS A 324 25.54 10.81 -15.45
N VAL A 325 26.83 10.55 -15.65
CA VAL A 325 27.90 11.50 -15.27
C VAL A 325 27.86 12.75 -16.14
N LYS A 326 27.59 12.63 -17.45
CA LYS A 326 27.47 13.78 -18.34
C LYS A 326 26.22 14.63 -18.04
N ALA A 327 25.09 13.99 -17.73
CA ALA A 327 23.82 14.65 -17.43
C ALA A 327 23.88 15.44 -16.11
N SER A 328 24.70 15.02 -15.14
CA SER A 328 24.87 15.73 -13.86
C SER A 328 25.77 16.97 -13.91
N GLY A 329 26.39 17.27 -15.06
CA GLY A 329 27.21 18.48 -15.21
C GLY A 329 28.53 18.48 -14.43
N LEU A 330 28.94 17.34 -13.83
CA LEU A 330 30.22 17.18 -13.16
C LEU A 330 31.37 17.31 -14.18
N LYS A 331 31.91 18.52 -14.34
CA LYS A 331 33.08 18.77 -15.20
C LYS A 331 34.37 18.30 -14.51
N GLY A 332 35.06 17.36 -15.15
CA GLY A 332 36.51 17.43 -15.34
C GLY A 332 37.48 17.00 -14.23
N SER A 333 37.10 16.86 -12.96
CA SER A 333 38.08 16.52 -11.90
C SER A 333 37.97 15.10 -11.32
N ARG A 334 36.87 14.37 -11.58
CA ARG A 334 36.68 12.97 -11.13
C ARG A 334 36.49 11.95 -12.26
N LEU A 335 36.61 12.34 -13.52
CA LEU A 335 36.57 11.39 -14.63
C LEU A 335 37.94 10.70 -14.74
N PRO A 336 38.10 9.40 -14.44
CA PRO A 336 39.32 8.71 -14.80
C PRO A 336 39.46 8.74 -16.33
N GLY A 337 40.69 9.00 -16.78
CA GLY A 337 41.06 9.37 -18.14
C GLY A 337 40.28 8.66 -19.26
N ARG A 338 39.97 9.46 -20.29
CA ARG A 338 39.41 9.08 -21.59
C ARG A 338 39.70 7.61 -21.94
N ALA A 339 38.68 6.75 -21.86
CA ALA A 339 38.77 5.45 -22.51
C ALA A 339 38.93 5.71 -24.01
N THR A 340 40.07 5.29 -24.55
CA THR A 340 40.32 5.26 -26.00
C THR A 340 39.16 4.55 -26.68
N ARG A 341 38.61 5.16 -27.74
CA ARG A 341 37.55 4.56 -28.57
C ARG A 341 37.97 3.13 -28.95
N PRO A 342 37.14 2.08 -28.72
CA PRO A 342 37.44 0.78 -29.28
C PRO A 342 37.33 0.86 -30.80
N ARG A 343 38.35 0.35 -31.50
CA ARG A 343 38.32 0.12 -32.95
C ARG A 343 37.06 -0.67 -33.30
N CYS A 344 36.33 -0.21 -34.32
CA CYS A 344 35.36 -1.03 -35.01
C CYS A 344 36.05 -2.34 -35.43
N LEU A 345 35.59 -3.48 -34.93
CA LEU A 345 35.95 -4.77 -35.50
C LEU A 345 35.33 -4.85 -36.90
N PRO A 346 36.07 -5.35 -37.92
CA PRO A 346 35.58 -5.40 -39.29
C PRO A 346 34.41 -6.37 -39.42
N SER A 347 33.45 -6.00 -40.26
CA SER A 347 32.28 -6.80 -40.61
C SER A 347 32.71 -8.17 -41.13
N THR A 348 32.17 -9.24 -40.52
CA THR A 348 32.23 -10.58 -41.08
C THR A 348 31.55 -10.56 -42.45
N ALA A 349 32.35 -10.88 -43.47
CA ALA A 349 31.97 -10.93 -44.86
C ALA A 349 31.04 -12.13 -45.17
N ALA A 350 30.12 -11.87 -46.10
CA ALA A 350 29.61 -12.75 -47.15
C ALA A 350 29.06 -14.13 -46.75
N LEU A 351 27.73 -14.20 -46.68
CA LEU A 351 26.96 -15.33 -47.19
C LEU A 351 27.24 -15.45 -48.69
N GLY A 352 27.67 -16.64 -49.14
CA GLY A 352 27.77 -16.96 -50.56
C GLY A 352 26.40 -17.28 -51.14
N GLU A 353 26.09 -16.65 -52.27
CA GLU A 353 25.05 -17.07 -53.21
C GLU A 353 25.71 -17.88 -54.34
N ASP A 354 25.15 -19.07 -54.57
CA ASP A 354 24.94 -19.80 -55.82
C ASP A 354 25.98 -19.75 -56.96
N GLN A 355 26.55 -20.93 -57.26
CA GLN A 355 26.50 -21.57 -58.59
C GLN A 355 26.64 -23.09 -58.48
#